data_AF-A0A940WKU5-F1
#
_entry.id   AF-A0A940WKU5-F1
#
_cell.length_a   1.000
_cell.length_b   1.000
_cell.length_c   1.000
_cell.angle_alpha   90.00
_cell.angle_beta   90.00
_cell.angle_gamma   90.00
#
_symmetry.space_group_name_H-M   'P 1'
#
loop_
_entity.id
_entity.type
_entity.pdbx_description
1 polymer ?
#
loop_
_entity_poly.entity_id
_entity_poly.type
_entity_poly.pdbx_seq_one_letter_code
_entity_poly.pdbx_strand_id
1 'polypeptide(L)'
;MLTVVEVPQWQGSLSPTAPRLVEGASRLAAMIPESRHIRVDAGGTLADTARAVRRALPRDGFVVTVGGDCGVELEPVAAALRRYGDRLRLAWFDAHGDLNTPGTSPSGAFHGMILRTLLGEGPADLVPSPALRPEQVALAGTRVLDPPEADYIRRAGVGGLSTVDGNAAVYIHVDLDVLDGITSVGYPEPGGLSPEALTEAIAELAARNEIVGLGITEYAPRDPRDERMLRRLVPELVRLCGASRPERIERRAAVAWPARHVEERDGWLLRHTPGVSRKRLNSALPLPGATASIPALESFYSERGLPVTVQVSPEDRHRGLDTLLAARGYSAVARTLVMAAEAKTVLAAAADPGGIERVDDHTRWPELFRAVGGQTDDVDVIQSVAPRAGLFAKGATGLGAAIVEDGWTGVFCLATHPDHRREGVAKAIMAAAALWSQERGAPRLYLQVEEDNAPALALYYGLGFTLSHRYHYRRRAGSRWPGARP
;
A
#
# COMPACT_ATOMS: atom_id res chain seq x y z
N MET A 1 -5.78 9.04 -6.18
CA MET A 1 -6.69 9.80 -5.31
C MET A 1 -7.38 8.84 -4.35
N LEU A 2 -7.56 9.24 -3.09
CA LEU A 2 -8.40 8.55 -2.10
C LEU A 2 -9.87 8.84 -2.42
N THR A 3 -10.72 7.82 -2.45
CA THR A 3 -12.16 7.96 -2.62
C THR A 3 -12.88 7.35 -1.43
N VAL A 4 -13.74 8.13 -0.78
CA VAL A 4 -14.67 7.64 0.24
C VAL A 4 -16.00 7.36 -0.43
N VAL A 5 -16.48 6.12 -0.29
CA VAL A 5 -17.80 5.69 -0.74
C VAL A 5 -18.67 5.54 0.49
N GLU A 6 -19.52 6.53 0.74
CA GLU A 6 -20.48 6.52 1.85
C GLU A 6 -21.72 5.73 1.44
N VAL A 7 -22.03 4.66 2.18
CA VAL A 7 -23.19 3.80 1.91
C VAL A 7 -24.05 3.71 3.19
N PRO A 8 -25.09 4.54 3.35
CA PRO A 8 -25.95 4.55 4.54
C PRO A 8 -26.98 3.41 4.53
N GLN A 9 -26.58 2.19 4.19
CA GLN A 9 -27.45 1.00 4.20
C GLN A 9 -27.72 0.55 5.63
N TRP A 10 -28.96 0.31 5.99
CA TRP A 10 -29.31 -0.23 7.30
C TRP A 10 -30.21 -1.47 7.21
N GLN A 11 -30.74 -1.74 6.02
CA GLN A 11 -31.75 -2.77 5.76
C GLN A 11 -31.21 -4.20 5.91
N GLY A 12 -29.89 -4.39 5.95
CA GLY A 12 -29.25 -5.69 6.17
C GLY A 12 -29.20 -6.08 7.64
N SER A 13 -29.36 -5.13 8.56
CA SER A 13 -29.37 -5.34 10.00
C SER A 13 -30.80 -5.33 10.54
N LEU A 14 -31.08 -6.23 11.49
CA LEU A 14 -32.34 -6.27 12.25
C LEU A 14 -32.20 -5.65 13.64
N SER A 15 -31.07 -5.01 13.94
CA SER A 15 -30.87 -4.33 15.22
C SER A 15 -31.88 -3.18 15.38
N PRO A 16 -32.43 -2.97 16.60
CA PRO A 16 -33.27 -1.79 16.88
C PRO A 16 -32.55 -0.46 16.64
N THR A 17 -31.21 -0.44 16.63
CA THR A 17 -30.41 0.75 16.35
C THR A 17 -30.04 0.90 14.87
N ALA A 18 -30.39 -0.04 14.00
CA ALA A 18 -30.03 -0.03 12.58
C ALA A 18 -30.33 1.29 11.85
N PRO A 19 -31.46 2.00 12.08
CA PRO A 19 -31.69 3.30 11.45
C PRO A 19 -30.61 4.36 11.74
N ARG A 20 -29.84 4.22 12.83
CA ARG A 20 -28.72 5.11 13.17
C ARG A 20 -27.49 4.89 12.30
N LEU A 21 -27.38 3.76 11.59
CA LEU A 21 -26.29 3.48 10.67
C LEU A 21 -26.22 4.51 9.52
N VAL A 22 -27.36 5.11 9.17
CA VAL A 22 -27.43 6.23 8.20
C VAL A 22 -26.61 7.42 8.69
N GLU A 23 -26.80 7.83 9.95
CA GLU A 23 -26.04 8.90 10.56
C GLU A 23 -24.57 8.49 10.79
N GLY A 24 -24.35 7.25 11.20
CA GLY A 24 -23.03 6.68 11.39
C GLY A 24 -22.17 6.75 10.13
N ALA A 25 -22.72 6.37 8.98
CA ALA A 25 -22.06 6.49 7.69
C ALA A 25 -21.59 7.91 7.40
N SER A 26 -22.45 8.91 7.66
CA SER A 26 -22.13 10.31 7.42
C SER A 26 -21.06 10.82 8.37
N ARG A 27 -21.11 10.40 9.64
CA ARG A 27 -20.08 10.76 10.63
C ARG A 27 -18.73 10.11 10.30
N LEU A 28 -18.70 8.84 9.89
CA LEU A 28 -17.46 8.18 9.45
C LEU A 28 -16.86 8.85 8.22
N ALA A 29 -17.68 9.14 7.19
CA ALA A 29 -17.23 9.85 5.99
C ALA A 29 -16.59 11.22 6.33
N ALA A 30 -17.20 11.96 7.24
CA ALA A 30 -16.70 13.26 7.69
C ALA A 30 -15.36 13.19 8.44
N MET A 31 -14.96 12.01 8.96
CA MET A 31 -13.64 11.81 9.57
C MET A 31 -12.52 11.68 8.53
N ILE A 32 -12.84 11.63 7.23
CA ILE A 32 -11.88 11.43 6.13
C ILE A 32 -11.96 12.60 5.11
N PRO A 33 -11.59 13.83 5.50
CA PRO A 33 -11.89 15.04 4.73
C PRO A 33 -11.07 15.20 3.43
N GLU A 34 -9.84 14.68 3.36
CA GLU A 34 -8.96 14.81 2.18
C GLU A 34 -9.24 13.73 1.13
N SER A 35 -10.49 13.60 0.71
CA SER A 35 -10.94 12.54 -0.18
C SER A 35 -11.92 13.02 -1.25
N ARG A 36 -11.98 12.30 -2.37
CA ARG A 36 -13.16 12.37 -3.24
C ARG A 36 -14.30 11.67 -2.51
N HIS A 37 -15.36 12.39 -2.21
CA HIS A 37 -16.54 11.82 -1.55
C HIS A 37 -17.61 11.42 -2.57
N ILE A 38 -18.09 10.18 -2.49
CA ILE A 38 -19.22 9.67 -3.27
C ILE A 38 -20.22 9.06 -2.29
N ARG A 39 -21.40 9.68 -2.18
CA ARG A 39 -22.52 9.11 -1.43
C ARG A 39 -23.37 8.23 -2.35
N VAL A 40 -23.69 7.03 -1.89
CA VAL A 40 -24.58 6.09 -2.58
C VAL A 40 -25.77 5.81 -1.68
N ASP A 41 -26.90 6.46 -1.95
CA ASP A 41 -28.09 6.25 -1.13
C ASP A 41 -28.58 4.79 -1.21
N ALA A 42 -29.02 4.25 -0.08
CA ALA A 42 -29.54 2.89 0.00
C ALA A 42 -30.82 2.77 -0.86
N GLY A 43 -30.89 1.72 -1.68
CA GLY A 43 -32.01 1.45 -2.57
C GLY A 43 -33.23 0.85 -1.86
N GLY A 44 -34.26 0.50 -2.64
CA GLY A 44 -35.45 -0.18 -2.14
C GLY A 44 -35.20 -1.62 -1.67
N THR A 45 -34.13 -2.24 -2.17
CA THR A 45 -33.65 -3.59 -1.79
C THR A 45 -32.13 -3.59 -1.61
N LEU A 46 -31.59 -4.60 -0.94
CA LEU A 46 -30.13 -4.80 -0.82
C LEU A 46 -29.47 -4.94 -2.20
N ALA A 47 -30.12 -5.62 -3.14
CA ALA A 47 -29.62 -5.77 -4.51
C ALA A 47 -29.62 -4.45 -5.30
N ASP A 48 -30.59 -3.56 -5.05
CA ASP A 48 -30.58 -2.19 -5.60
C ASP A 48 -29.39 -1.39 -5.08
N THR A 49 -29.15 -1.44 -3.76
CA THR A 49 -27.99 -0.77 -3.14
C THR A 49 -26.69 -1.32 -3.70
N ALA A 50 -26.51 -2.64 -3.76
CA ALA A 50 -25.32 -3.27 -4.35
C ALA A 50 -25.10 -2.79 -5.79
N ARG A 51 -26.13 -2.80 -6.65
CA ARG A 51 -26.01 -2.28 -8.02
C ARG A 51 -25.62 -0.80 -8.06
N ALA A 52 -26.09 0.02 -7.13
CA ALA A 52 -25.71 1.42 -7.02
C ALA A 52 -24.25 1.57 -6.60
N VAL A 53 -23.80 0.84 -5.58
CA VAL A 53 -22.40 0.84 -5.11
C VAL A 53 -21.46 0.40 -6.24
N ARG A 54 -21.78 -0.70 -6.94
CA ARG A 54 -20.98 -1.20 -8.08
C ARG A 54 -20.75 -0.12 -9.15
N ARG A 55 -21.77 0.71 -9.44
CA ARG A 55 -21.67 1.80 -10.44
C ARG A 55 -20.88 3.00 -9.93
N ALA A 56 -20.92 3.25 -8.62
CA ALA A 56 -20.25 4.37 -7.98
C ALA A 56 -18.76 4.12 -7.73
N LEU A 57 -18.35 2.86 -7.60
CA LEU A 57 -16.96 2.49 -7.34
C LEU A 57 -16.01 3.02 -8.44
N PRO A 58 -14.93 3.73 -8.07
CA PRO A 58 -13.97 4.21 -9.04
C PRO A 58 -13.17 3.03 -9.64
N ARG A 59 -12.72 3.20 -10.89
CA ARG A 59 -11.91 2.19 -11.58
C ARG A 59 -10.51 2.04 -11.01
N ASP A 60 -9.96 3.14 -10.50
CA ASP A 60 -8.62 3.25 -9.93
C ASP A 60 -8.64 4.14 -8.68
N GLY A 61 -7.59 4.03 -7.85
CA GLY A 61 -7.50 4.77 -6.59
C GLY A 61 -7.58 3.85 -5.38
N PHE A 62 -7.58 4.43 -4.18
CA PHE A 62 -7.81 3.69 -2.93
C PHE A 62 -9.25 4.00 -2.53
N VAL A 63 -10.04 2.96 -2.32
CA VAL A 63 -11.44 3.09 -1.91
C VAL A 63 -11.52 2.80 -0.43
N VAL A 64 -12.15 3.73 0.29
CA VAL A 64 -12.61 3.51 1.65
C VAL A 64 -14.13 3.51 1.62
N THR A 65 -14.74 2.37 1.88
CA THR A 65 -16.19 2.29 2.05
C THR A 65 -16.50 2.61 3.51
N VAL A 66 -17.46 3.49 3.74
CA VAL A 66 -17.87 3.84 5.11
C VAL A 66 -19.36 3.68 5.30
N GLY A 67 -19.67 3.11 6.46
CA GLY A 67 -20.97 3.10 7.06
C GLY A 67 -21.92 2.08 6.49
N GLY A 68 -23.11 2.12 7.06
CA GLY A 68 -24.10 1.09 6.89
C GLY A 68 -23.75 -0.21 7.61
N ASP A 69 -24.63 -1.19 7.47
CA ASP A 69 -24.37 -2.56 7.91
C ASP A 69 -23.26 -3.23 7.10
N CYS A 70 -22.72 -4.36 7.57
CA CYS A 70 -21.64 -5.09 6.87
C CYS A 70 -21.96 -5.48 5.42
N GLY A 71 -23.26 -5.53 5.05
CA GLY A 71 -23.70 -5.85 3.68
C GLY A 71 -23.23 -4.87 2.60
N VAL A 72 -22.83 -3.65 2.97
CA VAL A 72 -22.28 -2.64 2.03
C VAL A 72 -20.97 -3.07 1.37
N GLU A 73 -20.26 -4.02 1.99
CA GLU A 73 -18.94 -4.47 1.55
C GLU A 73 -18.98 -5.48 0.41
N LEU A 74 -20.17 -5.95 0.03
CA LEU A 74 -20.38 -6.90 -1.06
C LEU A 74 -19.66 -6.48 -2.35
N GLU A 75 -19.92 -5.27 -2.80
CA GLU A 75 -19.42 -4.78 -4.09
C GLU A 75 -17.99 -4.23 -4.05
N PRO A 76 -17.57 -3.50 -3.00
CA PRO A 76 -16.17 -3.14 -2.82
C PRO A 76 -15.23 -4.36 -2.83
N VAL A 77 -15.57 -5.41 -2.05
CA VAL A 77 -14.78 -6.64 -2.00
C VAL A 77 -14.84 -7.38 -3.34
N ALA A 78 -16.01 -7.53 -3.95
CA ALA A 78 -16.14 -8.17 -5.26
C ALA A 78 -15.36 -7.42 -6.37
N ALA A 79 -15.31 -6.08 -6.31
CA ALA A 79 -14.50 -5.28 -7.22
C ALA A 79 -12.99 -5.51 -7.01
N ALA A 80 -12.54 -5.59 -5.75
CA ALA A 80 -11.17 -5.95 -5.43
C ALA A 80 -10.84 -7.37 -5.95
N LEU A 81 -11.76 -8.33 -5.82
CA LEU A 81 -11.54 -9.71 -6.29
C LEU A 81 -11.42 -9.75 -7.82
N ARG A 82 -12.30 -9.05 -8.54
CA ARG A 82 -12.18 -8.92 -10.00
C ARG A 82 -10.84 -8.32 -10.45
N ARG A 83 -10.28 -7.42 -9.64
CA ARG A 83 -9.02 -6.73 -9.96
C ARG A 83 -7.78 -7.55 -9.63
N TYR A 84 -7.75 -8.20 -8.47
CA TYR A 84 -6.55 -8.85 -7.94
C TYR A 84 -6.58 -10.38 -8.03
N GLY A 85 -7.73 -10.97 -8.32
CA GLY A 85 -7.90 -12.42 -8.50
C GLY A 85 -7.33 -13.21 -7.33
N ASP A 86 -6.49 -14.20 -7.63
CA ASP A 86 -5.88 -15.10 -6.65
C ASP A 86 -4.93 -14.42 -5.67
N ARG A 87 -4.46 -13.20 -5.98
CA ARG A 87 -3.64 -12.40 -5.06
C ARG A 87 -4.46 -11.74 -3.96
N LEU A 88 -5.78 -11.65 -4.11
CA LEU A 88 -6.62 -11.02 -3.09
C LEU A 88 -6.65 -11.87 -1.82
N ARG A 89 -6.46 -11.22 -0.67
CA ARG A 89 -6.80 -11.70 0.66
C ARG A 89 -7.75 -10.72 1.32
N LEU A 90 -8.81 -11.22 1.94
CA LEU A 90 -9.76 -10.45 2.72
C LEU A 90 -9.45 -10.66 4.20
N ALA A 91 -9.03 -9.60 4.88
CA ALA A 91 -8.90 -9.57 6.33
C ALA A 91 -10.21 -9.04 6.91
N TRP A 92 -10.97 -9.90 7.59
CA TRP A 92 -12.28 -9.61 8.15
C TRP A 92 -12.15 -9.41 9.66
N PHE A 93 -12.08 -8.15 10.09
CA PHE A 93 -12.04 -7.77 11.50
C PHE A 93 -13.46 -7.57 12.02
N ASP A 94 -13.92 -8.51 12.84
CA ASP A 94 -15.33 -8.63 13.23
C ASP A 94 -15.43 -9.45 14.52
N ALA A 95 -16.36 -9.12 15.43
CA ALA A 95 -16.66 -9.99 16.57
C ALA A 95 -17.36 -11.30 16.14
N HIS A 96 -18.13 -11.23 15.08
CA HIS A 96 -18.96 -12.27 14.50
C HIS A 96 -18.27 -12.96 13.31
N GLY A 97 -18.91 -14.03 12.83
CA GLY A 97 -18.43 -14.77 11.66
C GLY A 97 -18.95 -14.23 10.33
N ASP A 98 -20.15 -13.66 10.29
CA ASP A 98 -20.89 -13.29 9.07
C ASP A 98 -20.98 -14.43 8.03
N LEU A 99 -20.91 -15.67 8.53
CA LEU A 99 -20.69 -16.89 7.76
C LEU A 99 -21.95 -17.75 7.63
N ASN A 100 -23.08 -17.24 8.10
CA ASN A 100 -24.37 -17.88 7.92
C ASN A 100 -24.84 -17.84 6.46
N THR A 101 -25.58 -18.86 6.08
CA THR A 101 -26.40 -18.87 4.85
C THR A 101 -27.84 -18.49 5.20
N PRO A 102 -28.71 -18.23 4.20
CA PRO A 102 -30.14 -18.04 4.47
C PRO A 102 -30.79 -19.21 5.22
N GLY A 103 -30.27 -20.44 5.06
CA GLY A 103 -30.80 -21.63 5.73
C GLY A 103 -30.23 -21.89 7.12
N THR A 104 -29.11 -21.25 7.51
CA THR A 104 -28.48 -21.45 8.82
C THR A 104 -28.61 -20.25 9.75
N SER A 105 -28.88 -19.06 9.21
CA SER A 105 -28.99 -17.84 10.01
C SER A 105 -30.16 -17.92 11.00
N PRO A 106 -29.92 -17.64 12.30
CA PRO A 106 -30.99 -17.60 13.30
C PRO A 106 -31.86 -16.34 13.19
N SER A 107 -31.31 -15.23 12.68
CA SER A 107 -32.00 -13.94 12.58
C SER A 107 -32.64 -13.69 11.22
N GLY A 108 -32.09 -14.31 10.15
CA GLY A 108 -32.43 -13.98 8.77
C GLY A 108 -31.89 -12.63 8.30
N ALA A 109 -31.10 -11.93 9.13
CA ALA A 109 -30.50 -10.65 8.79
C ALA A 109 -29.31 -10.84 7.84
N PHE A 110 -29.23 -10.05 6.76
CA PHE A 110 -28.21 -10.21 5.74
C PHE A 110 -26.79 -9.85 6.23
N HIS A 111 -26.67 -8.94 7.18
CA HIS A 111 -25.36 -8.55 7.70
C HIS A 111 -24.61 -9.77 8.29
N GLY A 112 -25.29 -10.69 8.98
CA GLY A 112 -24.72 -11.96 9.44
C GLY A 112 -24.46 -13.02 8.34
N MET A 113 -24.66 -12.69 7.06
CA MET A 113 -24.50 -13.60 5.91
C MET A 113 -23.52 -13.08 4.86
N ILE A 114 -23.02 -11.85 5.00
CA ILE A 114 -22.29 -11.18 3.91
C ILE A 114 -21.00 -11.91 3.55
N LEU A 115 -20.22 -12.37 4.53
CA LEU A 115 -18.97 -13.06 4.27
C LEU A 115 -19.22 -14.42 3.60
N ARG A 116 -20.27 -15.15 4.00
CA ARG A 116 -20.67 -16.38 3.29
C ARG A 116 -21.18 -16.14 1.88
N THR A 117 -21.89 -15.02 1.67
CA THR A 117 -22.37 -14.60 0.35
C THR A 117 -21.19 -14.29 -0.56
N LEU A 118 -20.16 -13.60 -0.07
CA LEU A 118 -18.91 -13.35 -0.80
C LEU A 118 -18.17 -14.63 -1.20
N LEU A 119 -18.33 -15.70 -0.41
CA LEU A 119 -17.80 -17.05 -0.68
C LEU A 119 -18.68 -17.87 -1.64
N GLY A 120 -19.79 -17.31 -2.13
CA GLY A 120 -20.66 -17.93 -3.13
C GLY A 120 -21.92 -18.60 -2.58
N GLU A 121 -22.14 -18.56 -1.27
CA GLU A 121 -23.23 -19.26 -0.59
C GLU A 121 -24.19 -18.26 0.10
N GLY A 122 -24.96 -17.50 -0.68
CA GLY A 122 -25.89 -16.48 -0.18
C GLY A 122 -27.16 -16.33 -1.02
N PRO A 123 -27.95 -15.27 -0.80
CA PRO A 123 -29.09 -14.93 -1.66
C PRO A 123 -28.68 -14.79 -3.13
N ALA A 124 -29.44 -15.42 -4.03
CA ALA A 124 -29.02 -15.62 -5.43
C ALA A 124 -28.75 -14.32 -6.20
N ASP A 125 -29.42 -13.22 -5.84
CA ASP A 125 -29.26 -11.89 -6.43
C ASP A 125 -28.10 -11.07 -5.84
N LEU A 126 -27.46 -11.58 -4.78
CA LEU A 126 -26.35 -10.94 -4.07
C LEU A 126 -25.03 -11.72 -4.21
N VAL A 127 -25.06 -12.99 -4.60
CA VAL A 127 -23.82 -13.77 -4.81
C VAL A 127 -22.96 -13.15 -5.92
N PRO A 128 -21.69 -12.78 -5.66
CA PRO A 128 -20.82 -12.19 -6.65
C PRO A 128 -20.26 -13.26 -7.61
N SER A 129 -19.88 -12.81 -8.82
CA SER A 129 -19.12 -13.61 -9.79
C SER A 129 -17.92 -12.81 -10.30
N PRO A 130 -16.66 -13.28 -10.09
CA PRO A 130 -16.30 -14.46 -9.30
C PRO A 130 -16.60 -14.29 -7.79
N ALA A 131 -16.66 -15.41 -7.07
CA ALA A 131 -16.74 -15.48 -5.61
C ALA A 131 -15.36 -15.74 -4.99
N LEU A 132 -15.19 -15.35 -3.72
CA LEU A 132 -14.01 -15.66 -2.94
C LEU A 132 -13.89 -17.17 -2.71
N ARG A 133 -12.65 -17.64 -2.54
CA ARG A 133 -12.38 -18.97 -1.99
C ARG A 133 -12.06 -18.88 -0.50
N PRO A 134 -12.33 -19.93 0.31
CA PRO A 134 -12.06 -19.91 1.75
C PRO A 134 -10.63 -19.52 2.12
N GLU A 135 -9.63 -19.98 1.36
CA GLU A 135 -8.21 -19.65 1.58
C GLU A 135 -7.85 -18.18 1.31
N GLN A 136 -8.78 -17.41 0.72
CA GLN A 136 -8.62 -15.97 0.55
C GLN A 136 -9.12 -15.18 1.75
N VAL A 137 -9.76 -15.81 2.73
CA VAL A 137 -10.37 -15.15 3.89
C VAL A 137 -9.52 -15.42 5.14
N ALA A 138 -9.27 -14.35 5.89
CA ALA A 138 -8.62 -14.39 7.20
C ALA A 138 -9.47 -13.63 8.22
N LEU A 139 -9.90 -14.31 9.27
CA LEU A 139 -10.69 -13.75 10.36
C LEU A 139 -9.79 -13.11 11.44
N ALA A 140 -10.27 -12.04 12.06
CA ALA A 140 -9.55 -11.36 13.14
C ALA A 140 -10.54 -10.79 14.17
N GLY A 141 -10.29 -11.06 15.46
CA GLY A 141 -11.19 -10.62 16.54
C GLY A 141 -12.46 -11.46 16.71
N THR A 142 -12.75 -12.37 15.77
CA THR A 142 -13.91 -13.26 15.79
C THR A 142 -13.93 -14.12 17.04
N ARG A 143 -15.03 -14.04 17.78
CA ARG A 143 -15.20 -14.71 19.08
C ARG A 143 -16.65 -15.11 19.38
N VAL A 144 -17.61 -14.57 18.64
CA VAL A 144 -19.03 -14.92 18.72
C VAL A 144 -19.42 -15.62 17.43
N LEU A 145 -19.74 -16.91 17.51
CA LEU A 145 -20.06 -17.72 16.36
C LEU A 145 -21.29 -18.56 16.62
N ASP A 146 -22.20 -18.58 15.65
CA ASP A 146 -23.24 -19.60 15.64
C ASP A 146 -22.62 -20.98 15.35
N PRO A 147 -23.20 -22.08 15.86
CA PRO A 147 -22.67 -23.42 15.59
C PRO A 147 -22.45 -23.76 14.10
N PRO A 148 -23.34 -23.38 13.16
CA PRO A 148 -23.10 -23.59 11.73
C PRO A 148 -21.91 -22.81 11.16
N GLU A 149 -21.63 -21.61 11.67
CA GLU A 149 -20.48 -20.81 11.25
C GLU A 149 -19.17 -21.45 11.71
N ALA A 150 -19.11 -21.87 12.97
CA ALA A 150 -17.96 -22.59 13.52
C ALA A 150 -17.69 -23.91 12.78
N ASP A 151 -18.74 -24.64 12.38
CA ASP A 151 -18.58 -25.83 11.54
C ASP A 151 -18.02 -25.50 10.16
N TYR A 152 -18.53 -24.45 9.52
CA TYR A 152 -18.03 -24.01 8.23
C TYR A 152 -16.56 -23.59 8.29
N ILE A 153 -16.17 -22.76 9.26
CA ILE A 153 -14.77 -22.31 9.45
C ILE A 153 -13.83 -23.52 9.51
N ARG A 154 -14.17 -24.51 10.34
CA ARG A 154 -13.38 -25.74 10.50
C ARG A 154 -13.33 -26.58 9.21
N ARG A 155 -14.45 -26.75 8.51
CA ARG A 155 -14.53 -27.59 7.30
C ARG A 155 -13.86 -26.95 6.08
N ALA A 156 -14.04 -25.64 5.92
CA ALA A 156 -13.53 -24.87 4.80
C ALA A 156 -12.07 -24.42 5.00
N GLY A 157 -11.54 -24.53 6.24
CA GLY A 157 -10.17 -24.15 6.57
C GLY A 157 -9.95 -22.64 6.59
N VAL A 158 -10.98 -21.86 6.94
CA VAL A 158 -10.85 -20.41 7.10
C VAL A 158 -9.95 -20.12 8.30
N GLY A 159 -8.86 -19.38 8.07
CA GLY A 159 -7.82 -19.12 9.06
C GLY A 159 -7.87 -17.73 9.65
N GLY A 160 -6.90 -17.42 10.51
CA GLY A 160 -6.66 -16.07 11.03
C GLY A 160 -5.62 -15.28 10.23
N LEU A 161 -5.27 -14.07 10.66
CA LEU A 161 -4.32 -13.18 9.94
C LEU A 161 -2.95 -13.79 9.62
N SER A 162 -2.52 -14.83 10.35
CA SER A 162 -1.28 -15.56 10.08
C SER A 162 -1.28 -16.32 8.74
N THR A 163 -2.45 -16.58 8.15
CA THR A 163 -2.58 -17.19 6.82
C THR A 163 -2.42 -16.20 5.67
N VAL A 164 -2.37 -14.89 5.97
CA VAL A 164 -2.14 -13.86 4.95
C VAL A 164 -0.66 -13.80 4.60
N ASP A 165 -0.33 -14.47 3.50
CA ASP A 165 0.99 -14.46 2.86
C ASP A 165 1.50 -13.02 2.63
N GLY A 166 2.83 -12.85 2.64
CA GLY A 166 3.45 -11.59 2.19
C GLY A 166 3.27 -11.37 0.69
N ASN A 167 3.23 -10.11 0.26
CA ASN A 167 2.96 -9.69 -1.13
C ASN A 167 1.52 -10.00 -1.65
N ALA A 168 0.58 -10.29 -0.75
CA ALA A 168 -0.83 -10.31 -1.09
C ALA A 168 -1.35 -8.90 -1.39
N ALA A 169 -2.44 -8.82 -2.17
CA ALA A 169 -3.31 -7.66 -2.21
C ALA A 169 -4.35 -7.85 -1.11
N VAL A 170 -4.30 -7.05 -0.04
CA VAL A 170 -5.16 -7.23 1.13
C VAL A 170 -6.29 -6.20 1.10
N TYR A 171 -7.52 -6.67 1.09
CA TYR A 171 -8.68 -5.84 1.40
C TYR A 171 -9.00 -6.00 2.88
N ILE A 172 -9.20 -4.89 3.59
CA ILE A 172 -9.47 -4.89 5.02
C ILE A 172 -10.93 -4.50 5.24
N HIS A 173 -11.68 -5.34 5.93
CA HIS A 173 -12.99 -5.02 6.47
C HIS A 173 -12.87 -4.82 7.99
N VAL A 174 -13.50 -3.78 8.52
CA VAL A 174 -13.62 -3.52 9.95
C VAL A 174 -15.09 -3.32 10.29
N ASP A 175 -15.71 -4.34 10.87
CA ASP A 175 -16.88 -4.17 11.71
C ASP A 175 -16.41 -3.54 13.03
N LEU A 176 -17.05 -2.43 13.42
CA LEU A 176 -16.66 -1.73 14.63
C LEU A 176 -16.96 -2.52 15.91
N ASP A 177 -17.83 -3.53 15.89
CA ASP A 177 -18.09 -4.40 17.04
C ASP A 177 -16.90 -5.31 17.42
N VAL A 178 -15.88 -5.39 16.55
CA VAL A 178 -14.62 -6.05 16.86
C VAL A 178 -13.90 -5.38 18.04
N LEU A 179 -14.19 -4.11 18.30
CA LEU A 179 -13.55 -3.30 19.34
C LEU A 179 -14.12 -3.60 20.73
N ASP A 180 -13.24 -3.79 21.70
CA ASP A 180 -13.65 -3.97 23.09
C ASP A 180 -14.27 -2.69 23.67
N GLY A 181 -15.39 -2.84 24.36
CA GLY A 181 -16.05 -1.75 25.09
C GLY A 181 -16.76 -0.69 24.25
N ILE A 182 -16.80 -0.81 22.92
CA ILE A 182 -17.61 0.06 22.06
C ILE A 182 -19.10 -0.20 22.31
N THR A 183 -19.91 0.87 22.35
CA THR A 183 -21.37 0.76 22.63
C THR A 183 -22.24 1.35 21.53
N SER A 184 -21.64 2.06 20.59
CA SER A 184 -22.27 2.69 19.43
C SER A 184 -22.27 1.77 18.21
N VAL A 185 -22.67 0.52 18.41
CA VAL A 185 -22.81 -0.55 17.39
C VAL A 185 -24.12 -1.31 17.61
N GLY A 186 -24.52 -2.14 16.66
CA GLY A 186 -25.75 -2.95 16.76
C GLY A 186 -25.67 -4.03 17.85
N TYR A 187 -24.54 -4.73 17.89
CA TYR A 187 -24.31 -5.91 18.74
C TYR A 187 -22.94 -5.79 19.42
N PRO A 188 -22.82 -5.05 20.55
CA PRO A 188 -21.54 -4.88 21.22
C PRO A 188 -21.12 -6.14 21.95
N GLU A 189 -19.92 -6.65 21.65
CA GLU A 189 -19.41 -7.89 22.23
C GLU A 189 -18.15 -7.64 23.10
N PRO A 190 -18.11 -8.13 24.36
CA PRO A 190 -16.96 -7.93 25.24
C PRO A 190 -15.74 -8.78 24.81
N GLY A 191 -14.56 -8.43 25.30
CA GLY A 191 -13.32 -9.18 25.06
C GLY A 191 -12.78 -9.02 23.64
N GLY A 192 -13.08 -7.88 23.00
CA GLY A 192 -12.62 -7.55 21.66
C GLY A 192 -11.20 -7.01 21.59
N LEU A 193 -10.85 -6.45 20.44
CA LEU A 193 -9.56 -5.77 20.23
C LEU A 193 -9.59 -4.37 20.85
N SER A 194 -8.48 -3.94 21.45
CA SER A 194 -8.31 -2.51 21.69
C SER A 194 -8.06 -1.78 20.35
N PRO A 195 -8.32 -0.45 20.28
CA PRO A 195 -7.95 0.34 19.11
C PRO A 195 -6.47 0.20 18.73
N GLU A 196 -5.59 0.11 19.72
CA GLU A 196 -4.14 -0.08 19.52
C GLU A 196 -3.84 -1.44 18.88
N ALA A 197 -4.43 -2.52 19.40
CA ALA A 197 -4.27 -3.86 18.85
C ALA A 197 -4.78 -3.97 17.40
N LEU A 198 -5.92 -3.33 17.09
CA LEU A 198 -6.43 -3.24 15.72
C LEU A 198 -5.45 -2.48 14.81
N THR A 199 -4.96 -1.31 15.25
CA THR A 199 -3.99 -0.53 14.46
C THR A 199 -2.68 -1.28 14.24
N GLU A 200 -2.18 -2.02 15.25
CA GLU A 200 -0.98 -2.83 15.14
C GLU A 200 -1.17 -3.96 14.12
N ALA A 201 -2.26 -4.73 14.21
CA ALA A 201 -2.57 -5.79 13.27
C ALA A 201 -2.67 -5.28 11.81
N ILE A 202 -3.35 -4.15 11.60
CA ILE A 202 -3.46 -3.51 10.29
C ILE A 202 -2.09 -2.96 9.82
N ALA A 203 -1.30 -2.39 10.72
CA ALA A 203 0.05 -1.93 10.41
C ALA A 203 0.94 -3.10 9.96
N GLU A 204 0.86 -4.26 10.60
CA GLU A 204 1.61 -5.47 10.22
C GLU A 204 1.17 -6.03 8.87
N LEU A 205 -0.14 -6.04 8.59
CA LEU A 205 -0.66 -6.41 7.27
C LEU A 205 -0.13 -5.43 6.20
N ALA A 206 -0.29 -4.13 6.43
CA ALA A 206 0.13 -3.09 5.49
C ALA A 206 1.66 -3.02 5.32
N ALA A 207 2.44 -3.59 6.24
CA ALA A 207 3.88 -3.59 6.14
C ALA A 207 4.42 -4.70 5.23
N ARG A 208 3.72 -5.83 5.15
CA ARG A 208 4.10 -6.96 4.29
C ARG A 208 3.28 -7.07 3.01
N ASN A 209 2.20 -6.30 2.90
CA ASN A 209 1.23 -6.37 1.81
C ASN A 209 0.81 -5.01 1.27
N GLU A 210 0.29 -5.02 0.04
CA GLU A 210 -0.43 -3.88 -0.49
C GLU A 210 -1.85 -3.90 0.08
N ILE A 211 -2.28 -2.82 0.76
CA ILE A 211 -3.69 -2.67 1.13
C ILE A 211 -4.45 -2.02 -0.02
N VAL A 212 -5.46 -2.73 -0.53
CA VAL A 212 -6.15 -2.37 -1.78
C VAL A 212 -7.54 -1.79 -1.59
N GLY A 213 -8.12 -1.96 -0.40
CA GLY A 213 -9.37 -1.32 0.03
C GLY A 213 -9.55 -1.40 1.55
N LEU A 214 -10.42 -0.56 2.09
CA LEU A 214 -10.79 -0.53 3.50
C LEU A 214 -12.31 -0.32 3.63
N GLY A 215 -12.99 -1.19 4.36
CA GLY A 215 -14.38 -1.00 4.80
C GLY A 215 -14.43 -0.69 6.30
N ILE A 216 -15.28 0.24 6.71
CA ILE A 216 -15.57 0.52 8.13
C ILE A 216 -17.09 0.61 8.30
N THR A 217 -17.69 -0.34 9.04
CA THR A 217 -19.15 -0.57 9.06
C THR A 217 -19.73 -0.51 10.49
N GLU A 218 -21.05 -0.65 10.60
CA GLU A 218 -21.80 -0.87 11.85
C GLU A 218 -21.73 0.25 12.90
N TYR A 219 -21.26 1.46 12.53
CA TYR A 219 -21.33 2.60 13.43
C TYR A 219 -22.78 3.08 13.62
N ALA A 220 -23.33 2.88 14.81
CA ALA A 220 -24.65 3.36 15.22
C ALA A 220 -24.49 4.40 16.35
N PRO A 221 -24.28 5.70 16.03
CA PRO A 221 -23.90 6.72 17.02
C PRO A 221 -24.83 6.76 18.23
N ARG A 222 -24.26 6.59 19.43
CA ARG A 222 -25.00 6.65 20.70
C ARG A 222 -24.20 7.30 21.82
N ASP A 223 -22.93 6.93 21.96
CA ASP A 223 -22.06 7.42 23.01
C ASP A 223 -21.02 8.40 22.44
N PRO A 224 -20.95 9.65 22.92
CA PRO A 224 -19.92 10.60 22.52
C PRO A 224 -18.47 10.15 22.81
N ARG A 225 -18.25 9.18 23.72
CA ARG A 225 -16.94 8.58 23.98
C ARG A 225 -16.46 7.77 22.78
N ASP A 226 -17.34 6.96 22.19
CA ASP A 226 -17.04 6.15 21.01
C ASP A 226 -16.72 7.06 19.83
N GLU A 227 -17.47 8.15 19.64
CA GLU A 227 -17.17 9.11 18.58
C GLU A 227 -15.78 9.76 18.74
N ARG A 228 -15.40 10.13 19.97
CA ARG A 228 -14.06 10.71 20.22
C ARG A 228 -12.94 9.72 19.92
N MET A 229 -13.16 8.43 20.22
CA MET A 229 -12.24 7.36 19.88
C MET A 229 -12.15 7.19 18.35
N LEU A 230 -13.29 7.07 17.66
CA LEU A 230 -13.34 6.89 16.20
C LEU A 230 -12.74 8.06 15.42
N ARG A 231 -12.90 9.30 15.91
CA ARG A 231 -12.26 10.50 15.32
C ARG A 231 -10.73 10.43 15.30
N ARG A 232 -10.12 9.58 16.15
CA ARG A 232 -8.68 9.31 16.14
C ARG A 232 -8.36 8.05 15.35
N LEU A 233 -9.14 6.99 15.55
CA LEU A 233 -8.92 5.68 14.95
C LEU A 233 -9.12 5.69 13.42
N VAL A 234 -10.23 6.24 12.92
CA VAL A 234 -10.58 6.16 11.49
C VAL A 234 -9.52 6.81 10.58
N PRO A 235 -9.05 8.06 10.85
CA PRO A 235 -7.97 8.65 10.04
C PRO A 235 -6.69 7.82 10.09
N GLU A 236 -6.38 7.22 11.25
CA GLU A 236 -5.19 6.39 11.42
C GLU A 236 -5.28 5.09 10.60
N LEU A 237 -6.44 4.41 10.61
CA LEU A 237 -6.67 3.24 9.77
C LEU A 237 -6.50 3.56 8.28
N VAL A 238 -7.10 4.67 7.82
CA VAL A 238 -6.97 5.14 6.43
C VAL A 238 -5.51 5.44 6.09
N ARG A 239 -4.77 6.09 7.01
CA ARG A 239 -3.34 6.41 6.83
C ARG A 239 -2.50 5.14 6.70
N LEU A 240 -2.69 4.17 7.61
CA LEU A 240 -1.97 2.90 7.63
C LEU A 240 -2.20 2.11 6.33
N CYS A 241 -3.46 2.00 5.90
CA CYS A 241 -3.82 1.31 4.67
C CYS A 241 -3.30 2.03 3.42
N GLY A 242 -3.30 3.37 3.42
CA GLY A 242 -2.77 4.16 2.31
C GLY A 242 -1.24 4.16 2.22
N ALA A 243 -0.52 3.80 3.28
CA ALA A 243 0.92 4.02 3.39
C ALA A 243 1.76 3.11 2.48
N SER A 244 1.35 1.86 2.23
CA SER A 244 2.11 0.90 1.40
C SER A 244 1.79 0.95 -0.08
N ARG A 245 0.94 1.90 -0.51
CA ARG A 245 0.55 2.01 -1.90
C ARG A 245 1.75 2.36 -2.79
N PRO A 246 1.88 1.70 -3.95
CA PRO A 246 2.96 1.96 -4.90
C PRO A 246 3.21 3.44 -5.21
N GLU A 247 2.16 4.23 -5.46
CA GLU A 247 2.31 5.64 -5.81
C GLU A 247 2.82 6.49 -4.64
N ARG A 248 2.52 6.10 -3.40
CA ARG A 248 3.11 6.75 -2.22
C ARG A 248 4.59 6.39 -2.09
N ILE A 249 4.96 5.12 -2.33
CA ILE A 249 6.36 4.70 -2.31
C ILE A 249 7.15 5.44 -3.40
N GLU A 250 6.60 5.61 -4.61
CA GLU A 250 7.25 6.37 -5.68
C GLU A 250 7.42 7.86 -5.34
N ARG A 251 6.41 8.48 -4.71
CA ARG A 251 6.55 9.86 -4.23
C ARG A 251 7.62 9.96 -3.15
N ARG A 252 7.66 9.04 -2.19
CA ARG A 252 8.73 8.98 -1.17
C ARG A 252 10.09 8.77 -1.82
N ALA A 253 10.21 7.89 -2.81
CA ALA A 253 11.45 7.68 -3.56
C ALA A 253 11.92 8.95 -4.27
N ALA A 254 11.01 9.73 -4.85
CA ALA A 254 11.34 11.00 -5.48
C ALA A 254 11.74 12.10 -4.47
N VAL A 255 11.19 12.10 -3.25
CA VAL A 255 11.53 13.08 -2.19
C VAL A 255 12.81 12.69 -1.42
N ALA A 256 13.03 11.38 -1.22
CA ALA A 256 14.21 10.83 -0.56
C ALA A 256 15.46 10.91 -1.45
N TRP A 257 15.28 10.97 -2.77
CA TRP A 257 16.36 11.14 -3.75
C TRP A 257 15.99 12.24 -4.77
N PRO A 258 15.97 13.51 -4.32
CA PRO A 258 15.37 14.60 -5.09
C PRO A 258 16.21 15.01 -6.30
N ALA A 259 15.51 15.34 -7.39
CA ALA A 259 16.11 16.11 -8.48
C ALA A 259 16.31 17.57 -8.06
N ARG A 260 17.28 18.25 -8.69
CA ARG A 260 17.57 19.65 -8.38
C ARG A 260 16.39 20.57 -8.69
N HIS A 261 15.65 20.25 -9.74
CA HIS A 261 14.43 20.92 -10.15
C HIS A 261 13.30 19.91 -10.24
N VAL A 262 12.19 20.24 -9.60
CA VAL A 262 10.97 19.45 -9.57
C VAL A 262 9.80 20.38 -9.82
N GLU A 263 8.96 20.04 -10.79
CA GLU A 263 7.73 20.77 -11.11
C GLU A 263 6.56 19.78 -11.07
N GLU A 264 5.53 20.05 -10.27
CA GLU A 264 4.26 19.33 -10.35
C GLU A 264 3.36 20.04 -11.37
N ARG A 265 2.98 19.33 -12.45
CA ARG A 265 2.13 19.88 -13.51
C ARG A 265 1.18 18.82 -14.04
N ASP A 266 -0.13 19.11 -14.05
CA ASP A 266 -1.18 18.22 -14.57
C ASP A 266 -1.15 16.79 -14.01
N GLY A 267 -0.78 16.65 -12.73
CA GLY A 267 -0.61 15.36 -12.07
C GLY A 267 0.68 14.62 -12.44
N TRP A 268 1.66 15.29 -13.04
CA TRP A 268 2.99 14.75 -13.30
C TRP A 268 4.03 15.41 -12.40
N LEU A 269 4.98 14.62 -11.93
CA LEU A 269 6.20 15.12 -11.31
C LEU A 269 7.31 15.19 -12.37
N LEU A 270 7.62 16.39 -12.84
CA LEU A 270 8.65 16.64 -13.84
C LEU A 270 9.97 16.90 -13.12
N ARG A 271 10.94 16.00 -13.32
CA ARG A 271 12.24 16.04 -12.63
C ARG A 271 13.37 16.37 -13.58
N HIS A 272 14.29 17.22 -13.13
CA HIS A 272 15.49 17.60 -13.84
C HIS A 272 16.66 17.93 -12.90
N THR A 273 17.82 17.32 -13.16
CA THR A 273 19.11 17.70 -12.57
C THR A 273 20.13 17.97 -13.68
N PRO A 274 20.55 19.23 -13.90
CA PRO A 274 21.55 19.60 -14.90
C PRO A 274 22.85 18.83 -14.73
N GLY A 275 23.47 18.40 -15.84
CA GLY A 275 24.80 17.75 -15.84
C GLY A 275 24.83 16.29 -15.38
N VAL A 276 23.71 15.74 -14.89
CA VAL A 276 23.64 14.36 -14.40
C VAL A 276 22.86 13.48 -15.38
N SER A 277 23.49 12.41 -15.89
CA SER A 277 22.91 11.52 -16.91
C SER A 277 22.11 10.35 -16.34
N ARG A 278 21.33 10.60 -15.28
CA ARG A 278 20.57 9.56 -14.55
C ARG A 278 19.06 9.67 -14.74
N LYS A 279 18.44 8.54 -15.12
CA LYS A 279 17.00 8.39 -15.41
C LYS A 279 16.12 8.90 -14.27
N ARG A 280 16.43 8.53 -13.02
CA ARG A 280 15.63 8.86 -11.83
C ARG A 280 15.55 10.37 -11.55
N LEU A 281 16.63 11.09 -11.79
CA LEU A 281 16.73 12.54 -11.55
C LEU A 281 16.25 13.37 -12.75
N ASN A 282 15.99 12.74 -13.90
CA ASN A 282 15.66 13.40 -15.15
C ASN A 282 14.55 12.64 -15.92
N SER A 283 13.42 12.38 -15.27
CA SER A 283 12.26 11.75 -15.91
C SER A 283 10.95 12.22 -15.31
N ALA A 284 9.90 12.20 -16.12
CA ALA A 284 8.54 12.47 -15.67
C ALA A 284 7.98 11.24 -14.97
N LEU A 285 7.39 11.43 -13.80
CA LEU A 285 6.70 10.39 -13.04
C LEU A 285 5.20 10.75 -13.00
N PRO A 286 4.28 9.89 -13.45
CA PRO A 286 2.86 10.12 -13.30
C PRO A 286 2.47 9.98 -11.82
N LEU A 287 1.71 10.93 -11.30
CA LEU A 287 1.04 10.84 -10.00
C LEU A 287 -0.42 10.39 -10.21
N PRO A 288 -1.11 9.91 -9.15
CA PRO A 288 -2.51 9.50 -9.28
C PRO A 288 -3.40 10.61 -9.87
N GLY A 289 -4.03 10.35 -11.01
CA GLY A 289 -4.90 11.31 -11.69
C GLY A 289 -4.23 12.14 -12.78
N ALA A 290 -2.98 11.83 -13.15
CA ALA A 290 -2.27 12.48 -14.25
C ALA A 290 -3.09 12.46 -15.55
N THR A 291 -3.30 13.64 -16.16
CA THR A 291 -3.92 13.77 -17.49
C THR A 291 -2.81 13.77 -18.53
N ALA A 292 -2.91 12.91 -19.55
CA ALA A 292 -1.79 12.65 -20.46
C ALA A 292 -1.65 13.73 -21.54
N SER A 293 -0.97 14.84 -21.25
CA SER A 293 -0.41 15.71 -22.30
C SER A 293 1.04 15.33 -22.59
N ILE A 294 1.23 14.23 -23.33
CA ILE A 294 2.57 13.79 -23.78
C ILE A 294 3.31 14.90 -24.55
N PRO A 295 2.67 15.69 -25.44
CA PRO A 295 3.35 16.81 -26.09
C PRO A 295 3.93 17.85 -25.11
N ALA A 296 3.25 18.14 -24.00
CA ALA A 296 3.77 19.08 -23.00
C ALA A 296 4.99 18.51 -22.25
N LEU A 297 5.00 17.19 -21.98
CA LEU A 297 6.17 16.51 -21.43
C LEU A 297 7.35 16.57 -22.42
N GLU A 298 7.08 16.34 -23.70
CA GLU A 298 8.08 16.40 -24.76
C GLU A 298 8.72 17.78 -24.84
N SER A 299 7.92 18.86 -24.86
CA SER A 299 8.43 20.24 -24.87
C SER A 299 9.31 20.53 -23.64
N PHE A 300 8.84 20.17 -22.45
CA PHE A 300 9.56 20.42 -21.19
C PHE A 300 10.99 19.88 -21.21
N TYR A 301 11.17 18.63 -21.66
CA TYR A 301 12.49 18.00 -21.74
C TYR A 301 13.32 18.47 -22.93
N SER A 302 12.69 18.71 -24.09
CA SER A 302 13.41 19.16 -25.29
C SER A 302 14.00 20.56 -25.15
N GLU A 303 13.28 21.48 -24.50
CA GLU A 303 13.75 22.85 -24.23
C GLU A 303 15.00 22.88 -23.34
N ARG A 304 15.24 21.79 -22.59
CA ARG A 304 16.38 21.62 -21.69
C ARG A 304 17.49 20.76 -22.30
N GLY A 305 17.35 20.37 -23.58
CA GLY A 305 18.32 19.50 -24.27
C GLY A 305 18.42 18.09 -23.69
N LEU A 306 17.34 17.60 -23.06
CA LEU A 306 17.31 16.29 -22.40
C LEU A 306 16.52 15.27 -23.20
N PRO A 307 16.87 13.97 -23.07
CA PRO A 307 16.03 12.91 -23.58
C PRO A 307 14.69 12.87 -22.85
N VAL A 308 13.59 12.86 -23.62
CA VAL A 308 12.26 12.68 -23.05
C VAL A 308 12.17 11.28 -22.47
N THR A 309 12.11 11.21 -21.14
CA THR A 309 12.11 9.97 -20.36
C THR A 309 10.92 9.99 -19.42
N VAL A 310 10.08 8.95 -19.49
CA VAL A 310 8.90 8.79 -18.63
C VAL A 310 9.08 7.53 -17.79
N GLN A 311 8.96 7.65 -16.46
CA GLN A 311 8.89 6.51 -15.56
C GLN A 311 7.44 6.00 -15.55
N VAL A 312 7.20 4.84 -16.15
CA VAL A 312 5.87 4.19 -16.15
C VAL A 312 5.75 3.40 -14.86
N SER A 313 5.23 4.03 -13.80
CA SER A 313 5.11 3.42 -12.48
C SER A 313 3.77 3.76 -11.81
N PRO A 314 3.07 2.77 -11.21
CA PRO A 314 3.29 1.32 -11.36
C PRO A 314 2.94 0.85 -12.77
N GLU A 315 3.68 -0.12 -13.31
CA GLU A 315 3.49 -0.66 -14.66
C GLU A 315 2.05 -1.17 -14.90
N ASP A 316 1.48 -1.87 -13.93
CA ASP A 316 0.15 -2.49 -14.00
C ASP A 316 -0.99 -1.47 -14.02
N ARG A 317 -0.79 -0.30 -13.42
CA ARG A 317 -1.78 0.82 -13.37
C ARG A 317 -1.64 1.77 -14.54
N HIS A 318 -0.50 1.77 -15.20
CA HIS A 318 -0.19 2.70 -16.28
C HIS A 318 -0.10 2.00 -17.65
N ARG A 319 -0.78 0.85 -17.84
CA ARG A 319 -0.81 0.12 -19.13
C ARG A 319 -1.29 0.98 -20.30
N GLY A 320 -2.30 1.84 -20.07
CA GLY A 320 -2.80 2.76 -21.10
C GLY A 320 -1.76 3.80 -21.49
N LEU A 321 -1.08 4.40 -20.51
CA LEU A 321 0.05 5.31 -20.72
C LEU A 321 1.19 4.61 -21.45
N ASP A 322 1.52 3.38 -21.04
CA ASP A 322 2.61 2.60 -21.63
C ASP A 322 2.35 2.30 -23.12
N THR A 323 1.12 1.91 -23.44
CA THR A 323 0.66 1.67 -24.81
C THR A 323 0.74 2.95 -25.65
N LEU A 324 0.30 4.08 -25.09
CA LEU A 324 0.36 5.38 -25.75
C LEU A 324 1.81 5.80 -26.05
N LEU A 325 2.72 5.64 -25.09
CA LEU A 325 4.15 5.96 -25.27
C LEU A 325 4.81 5.04 -26.31
N ALA A 326 4.49 3.74 -26.29
CA ALA A 326 4.96 2.79 -27.29
C ALA A 326 4.53 3.20 -28.72
N ALA A 327 3.25 3.55 -28.90
CA ALA A 327 2.73 4.01 -30.19
C ALA A 327 3.39 5.30 -30.69
N ARG A 328 3.99 6.10 -29.79
CA ARG A 328 4.76 7.32 -30.11
C ARG A 328 6.26 7.07 -30.33
N GLY A 329 6.70 5.81 -30.40
CA GLY A 329 8.10 5.45 -30.69
C GLY A 329 9.03 5.47 -29.47
N TYR A 330 8.48 5.39 -28.24
CA TYR A 330 9.30 5.26 -27.03
C TYR A 330 9.65 3.79 -26.78
N SER A 331 10.95 3.53 -26.56
CA SER A 331 11.44 2.20 -26.18
C SER A 331 11.42 2.03 -24.67
N ALA A 332 10.99 0.85 -24.21
CA ALA A 332 11.08 0.47 -22.80
C ALA A 332 12.53 0.13 -22.44
N VAL A 333 13.02 0.65 -21.32
CA VAL A 333 14.37 0.40 -20.81
C VAL A 333 14.36 0.29 -19.28
N ALA A 334 15.35 -0.39 -18.72
CA ALA A 334 15.61 -0.49 -17.28
C ALA A 334 14.35 -0.88 -16.49
N ARG A 335 13.85 -2.10 -16.76
CA ARG A 335 12.80 -2.71 -15.94
C ARG A 335 13.30 -2.83 -14.51
N THR A 336 12.51 -2.33 -13.57
CA THR A 336 12.91 -2.15 -12.17
C THR A 336 11.83 -2.68 -11.25
N LEU A 337 12.26 -3.38 -10.21
CA LEU A 337 11.42 -3.81 -9.11
C LEU A 337 11.55 -2.81 -7.97
N VAL A 338 10.43 -2.36 -7.43
CA VAL A 338 10.37 -1.72 -6.12
C VAL A 338 10.07 -2.80 -5.10
N MET A 339 10.96 -2.96 -4.13
CA MET A 339 10.82 -3.97 -3.08
C MET A 339 10.67 -3.29 -1.72
N ALA A 340 9.91 -3.91 -0.82
CA ALA A 340 9.66 -3.41 0.53
C ALA A 340 9.82 -4.50 1.59
N ALA A 341 10.22 -4.10 2.81
CA ALA A 341 10.34 -4.97 3.97
C ALA A 341 10.13 -4.19 5.27
N GLU A 342 9.79 -4.91 6.34
CA GLU A 342 9.90 -4.37 7.70
C GLU A 342 11.33 -4.42 8.20
N ALA A 343 11.72 -3.40 8.97
CA ALA A 343 13.02 -3.36 9.62
C ALA A 343 13.22 -4.60 10.52
N LYS A 344 12.21 -5.01 11.29
CA LYS A 344 12.29 -6.20 12.16
C LYS A 344 12.59 -7.48 11.37
N THR A 345 11.98 -7.65 10.19
CA THR A 345 12.25 -8.79 9.31
C THR A 345 13.66 -8.77 8.76
N VAL A 346 14.13 -7.60 8.28
CA VAL A 346 15.49 -7.44 7.78
C VAL A 346 16.52 -7.76 8.87
N LEU A 347 16.30 -7.29 10.10
CA LEU A 347 17.18 -7.54 11.24
C LEU A 347 17.23 -9.02 11.62
N ALA A 348 16.08 -9.68 11.69
CA ALA A 348 16.00 -11.10 11.97
C ALA A 348 16.75 -11.95 10.91
N ALA A 349 16.65 -11.56 9.64
CA ALA A 349 17.30 -12.27 8.54
C ALA A 349 18.80 -11.95 8.42
N ALA A 350 19.23 -10.74 8.77
CA ALA A 350 20.61 -10.28 8.60
C ALA A 350 21.60 -11.03 9.50
N ALA A 351 21.25 -11.26 10.76
CA ALA A 351 22.17 -11.62 11.86
C ALA A 351 23.27 -10.55 12.11
N ASP A 352 23.78 -10.44 13.34
CA ASP A 352 24.66 -9.34 13.78
C ASP A 352 25.88 -9.17 12.85
N PRO A 353 26.01 -8.04 12.14
CA PRO A 353 26.96 -7.97 11.06
C PRO A 353 28.33 -7.38 11.40
N GLY A 354 28.50 -6.78 12.58
CA GLY A 354 29.76 -6.21 13.08
C GLY A 354 30.53 -5.24 12.15
N GLY A 355 30.96 -4.10 12.69
CA GLY A 355 31.93 -3.24 11.98
C GLY A 355 31.35 -2.43 10.81
N ILE A 356 30.07 -2.05 10.90
CA ILE A 356 29.52 -0.96 10.08
C ILE A 356 29.71 0.36 10.82
N GLU A 357 30.40 1.29 10.18
CA GLU A 357 30.55 2.67 10.60
C GLU A 357 29.34 3.48 10.12
N ARG A 358 28.76 4.29 11.00
CA ARG A 358 27.85 5.37 10.59
C ARG A 358 28.70 6.60 10.22
N VAL A 359 28.58 7.05 8.97
CA VAL A 359 29.39 8.13 8.42
C VAL A 359 28.69 9.46 8.68
N ASP A 360 28.93 10.06 9.84
CA ASP A 360 28.31 11.34 10.24
C ASP A 360 28.88 12.54 9.45
N ASP A 361 30.16 12.48 9.04
CA ASP A 361 30.75 13.48 8.15
C ASP A 361 30.45 13.14 6.68
N HIS A 362 29.39 13.74 6.15
CA HIS A 362 28.93 13.51 4.78
C HIS A 362 29.96 13.94 3.72
N THR A 363 30.98 14.73 4.05
CA THR A 363 32.04 15.12 3.12
C THR A 363 32.95 13.94 2.74
N ARG A 364 33.01 12.88 3.57
CA ARG A 364 33.73 11.63 3.31
C ARG A 364 33.01 10.73 2.29
N TRP A 365 31.72 10.94 2.06
CA TRP A 365 30.91 10.08 1.20
C TRP A 365 31.44 9.94 -0.24
N PRO A 366 31.83 11.02 -0.96
CA PRO A 366 32.41 10.90 -2.30
C PRO A 366 33.61 9.97 -2.38
N GLU A 367 34.49 9.99 -1.38
CA GLU A 367 35.70 9.16 -1.35
C GLU A 367 35.34 7.69 -1.18
N LEU A 368 34.48 7.38 -0.20
CA LEU A 368 33.97 6.03 0.03
C LEU A 368 33.22 5.50 -1.19
N PHE A 369 32.44 6.35 -1.85
CA PHE A 369 31.70 5.99 -3.07
C PHE A 369 32.62 5.63 -4.22
N ARG A 370 33.70 6.39 -4.43
CA ARG A 370 34.73 6.05 -5.42
C ARG A 370 35.46 4.76 -5.06
N ALA A 371 35.75 4.55 -3.77
CA ALA A 371 36.48 3.38 -3.31
C ALA A 371 35.78 2.07 -3.69
N VAL A 372 34.44 2.03 -3.69
CA VAL A 372 33.66 0.84 -4.11
C VAL A 372 33.30 0.82 -5.60
N GLY A 373 33.85 1.73 -6.40
CA GLY A 373 33.64 1.81 -7.86
C GLY A 373 32.42 2.61 -8.30
N GLY A 374 31.85 3.46 -7.43
CA GLY A 374 30.72 4.34 -7.75
C GLY A 374 31.10 5.63 -8.49
N GLN A 375 30.15 6.25 -9.20
CA GLN A 375 30.32 7.56 -9.86
C GLN A 375 29.70 8.72 -9.06
N THR A 376 30.41 9.84 -8.94
CA THR A 376 30.24 10.87 -7.90
C THR A 376 29.06 11.84 -8.03
N ASP A 377 28.19 11.69 -9.04
CA ASP A 377 27.02 12.55 -9.26
C ASP A 377 26.00 12.53 -8.10
N ASP A 378 26.17 11.62 -7.13
CA ASP A 378 25.27 11.39 -5.99
C ASP A 378 25.55 12.26 -4.75
N VAL A 379 26.70 12.94 -4.70
CA VAL A 379 27.15 13.69 -3.52
C VAL A 379 26.23 14.88 -3.24
N ASP A 380 25.88 15.65 -4.27
CA ASP A 380 25.02 16.83 -4.13
C ASP A 380 23.62 16.44 -3.64
N VAL A 381 23.12 15.27 -4.07
CA VAL A 381 21.82 14.75 -3.62
C VAL A 381 21.87 14.43 -2.13
N ILE A 382 22.91 13.74 -1.66
CA ILE A 382 23.05 13.36 -0.25
C ILE A 382 23.17 14.58 0.66
N GLN A 383 23.89 15.61 0.23
CA GLN A 383 23.96 16.87 0.97
C GLN A 383 22.57 17.54 1.09
N SER A 384 21.76 17.48 0.03
CA SER A 384 20.40 18.06 0.05
C SER A 384 19.42 17.36 1.01
N VAL A 385 19.72 16.13 1.44
CA VAL A 385 18.88 15.32 2.34
C VAL A 385 19.51 15.08 3.72
N ALA A 386 20.58 15.82 4.06
CA ALA A 386 21.50 15.50 5.13
C ALA A 386 20.94 15.36 6.57
N PRO A 387 19.81 15.96 7.04
CA PRO A 387 19.28 15.57 8.35
C PRO A 387 18.47 14.26 8.31
N ARG A 388 17.98 13.89 7.12
CA ARG A 388 17.14 12.71 6.88
C ARG A 388 17.93 11.50 6.37
N ALA A 389 19.23 11.64 6.13
CA ALA A 389 20.09 10.58 5.64
C ALA A 389 20.91 9.94 6.77
N GLY A 390 20.93 8.61 6.80
CA GLY A 390 21.91 7.79 7.49
C GLY A 390 22.86 7.19 6.47
N LEU A 391 24.16 7.44 6.63
CA LEU A 391 25.19 6.93 5.74
C LEU A 391 25.96 5.82 6.46
N PHE A 392 26.18 4.70 5.78
CA PHE A 392 26.80 3.51 6.37
C PHE A 392 27.94 3.03 5.50
N ALA A 393 29.05 2.63 6.11
CA ALA A 393 30.22 2.10 5.41
C ALA A 393 30.89 0.98 6.20
N LYS A 394 31.54 0.05 5.49
CA LYS A 394 32.45 -0.96 6.05
C LYS A 394 33.85 -0.70 5.51
N GLY A 395 34.54 0.30 6.06
CA GLY A 395 35.77 0.82 5.48
C GLY A 395 35.60 1.13 3.98
N ALA A 396 36.54 0.69 3.16
CA ALA A 396 36.47 0.81 1.69
C ALA A 396 35.75 -0.37 0.99
N THR A 397 35.21 -1.33 1.74
CA THR A 397 34.67 -2.59 1.18
C THR A 397 33.21 -2.51 0.76
N GLY A 398 32.43 -1.57 1.33
CA GLY A 398 31.04 -1.39 0.98
C GLY A 398 30.40 -0.20 1.69
N LEU A 399 29.28 0.25 1.15
CA LEU A 399 28.52 1.38 1.67
C LEU A 399 27.04 1.31 1.28
N GLY A 400 26.21 2.10 1.96
CA GLY A 400 24.82 2.33 1.60
C GLY A 400 24.24 3.55 2.31
N ALA A 401 23.25 4.18 1.69
CA ALA A 401 22.54 5.33 2.24
C ALA A 401 21.09 4.95 2.55
N ALA A 402 20.61 5.32 3.72
CA ALA A 402 19.22 5.18 4.13
C ALA A 402 18.62 6.57 4.32
N ILE A 403 17.48 6.87 3.69
CA ILE A 403 16.84 8.18 3.78
C ILE A 403 15.42 8.01 4.32
N VAL A 404 15.14 8.66 5.44
CA VAL A 404 13.82 8.65 6.09
C VAL A 404 12.91 9.67 5.43
N GLU A 405 11.69 9.23 5.12
CA GLU A 405 10.61 10.03 4.58
C GLU A 405 9.25 9.44 4.99
N ASP A 406 8.40 10.23 5.65
CA ASP A 406 7.00 9.86 5.96
C ASP A 406 6.84 8.46 6.59
N GLY A 407 7.65 8.14 7.61
CA GLY A 407 7.62 6.86 8.32
C GLY A 407 8.18 5.66 7.53
N TRP A 408 8.80 5.91 6.37
CA TRP A 408 9.52 4.91 5.58
C TRP A 408 10.99 5.30 5.41
N THR A 409 11.83 4.33 5.09
CA THR A 409 13.25 4.50 4.83
C THR A 409 13.58 3.95 3.45
N GLY A 410 13.97 4.81 2.51
CA GLY A 410 14.48 4.37 1.23
C GLY A 410 15.96 4.01 1.34
N VAL A 411 16.37 2.86 0.79
CA VAL A 411 17.78 2.47 0.69
C VAL A 411 18.30 2.76 -0.70
N PHE A 412 19.42 3.48 -0.77
CA PHE A 412 20.06 3.95 -1.99
C PHE A 412 21.56 3.70 -1.93
N CYS A 413 22.22 3.77 -3.09
CA CYS A 413 23.68 3.68 -3.19
C CYS A 413 24.29 2.41 -2.56
N LEU A 414 23.53 1.32 -2.37
CA LEU A 414 24.07 0.09 -1.78
C LEU A 414 25.08 -0.53 -2.75
N ALA A 415 26.34 -0.59 -2.31
CA ALA A 415 27.45 -1.08 -3.11
C ALA A 415 28.43 -1.89 -2.25
N THR A 416 29.05 -2.89 -2.87
CA THR A 416 30.13 -3.68 -2.29
C THR A 416 31.25 -3.76 -3.32
N HIS A 417 32.48 -3.50 -2.87
CA HIS A 417 33.68 -3.60 -3.66
C HIS A 417 33.74 -4.97 -4.35
N PRO A 418 34.10 -5.07 -5.65
CA PRO A 418 34.09 -6.34 -6.39
C PRO A 418 34.81 -7.49 -5.68
N ASP A 419 35.95 -7.20 -5.04
CA ASP A 419 36.78 -8.20 -4.36
C ASP A 419 36.24 -8.66 -3.00
N HIS A 420 35.25 -7.95 -2.45
CA HIS A 420 34.63 -8.24 -1.15
C HIS A 420 33.18 -8.73 -1.27
N ARG A 421 32.76 -9.11 -2.49
CA ARG A 421 31.41 -9.64 -2.73
C ARG A 421 31.24 -10.99 -2.07
N ARG A 422 30.02 -11.27 -1.61
CA ARG A 422 29.63 -12.51 -0.90
C ARG A 422 30.26 -12.70 0.48
N GLU A 423 30.95 -11.70 1.02
CA GLU A 423 31.46 -11.67 2.41
C GLU A 423 30.44 -11.10 3.41
N GLY A 424 29.17 -10.96 3.01
CA GLY A 424 28.10 -10.43 3.88
C GLY A 424 28.07 -8.90 4.04
N VAL A 425 28.95 -8.15 3.38
CA VAL A 425 29.04 -6.67 3.50
C VAL A 425 27.71 -5.95 3.22
N ALA A 426 27.04 -6.27 2.12
CA ALA A 426 25.75 -5.66 1.80
C ALA A 426 24.65 -6.03 2.84
N LYS A 427 24.66 -7.28 3.32
CA LYS A 427 23.75 -7.75 4.37
C LYS A 427 23.95 -6.95 5.66
N ALA A 428 25.21 -6.65 5.98
CA ALA A 428 25.60 -5.87 7.14
C ALA A 428 25.13 -4.42 7.09
N ILE A 429 25.32 -3.77 5.96
CA ILE A 429 24.86 -2.41 5.72
C ILE A 429 23.33 -2.34 5.80
N MET A 430 22.62 -3.32 5.24
CA MET A 430 21.15 -3.38 5.32
C MET A 430 20.65 -3.50 6.76
N ALA A 431 21.33 -4.28 7.61
CA ALA A 431 20.98 -4.39 9.03
C ALA A 431 21.19 -3.07 9.77
N ALA A 432 22.32 -2.39 9.54
CA ALA A 432 22.58 -1.08 10.14
C ALA A 432 21.56 -0.03 9.70
N ALA A 433 21.18 -0.04 8.41
CA ALA A 433 20.12 0.82 7.88
C ALA A 433 18.76 0.50 8.52
N ALA A 434 18.44 -0.78 8.75
CA ALA A 434 17.20 -1.21 9.39
C ALA A 434 17.13 -0.82 10.89
N LEU A 435 18.23 -0.97 11.65
CA LEU A 435 18.31 -0.47 13.03
C LEU A 435 18.05 1.03 13.09
N TRP A 436 18.78 1.79 12.27
CA TRP A 436 18.65 3.24 12.21
C TRP A 436 17.23 3.68 11.78
N SER A 437 16.62 2.95 10.85
CA SER A 437 15.24 3.13 10.43
C SER A 437 14.25 2.97 11.60
N GLN A 438 14.46 2.01 12.51
CA GLN A 438 13.65 1.88 13.72
C GLN A 438 13.86 3.04 14.70
N GLU A 439 15.11 3.44 14.94
CA GLU A 439 15.46 4.57 15.82
C GLU A 439 14.81 5.89 15.36
N ARG A 440 14.62 6.05 14.05
CA ARG A 440 13.98 7.22 13.44
C ARG A 440 12.46 7.13 13.36
N GLY A 441 11.83 6.08 13.93
CA GLY A 441 10.38 5.88 13.87
C GLY A 441 9.86 5.58 12.47
N ALA A 442 10.72 5.05 11.60
CA ALA A 442 10.41 4.76 10.20
C ALA A 442 10.64 3.28 9.85
N PRO A 443 9.93 2.33 10.50
CA PRO A 443 10.27 0.90 10.55
C PRO A 443 10.05 0.13 9.24
N ARG A 444 9.80 0.83 8.12
CA ARG A 444 9.55 0.24 6.82
C ARG A 444 10.62 0.66 5.84
N LEU A 445 11.25 -0.32 5.18
CA LEU A 445 12.26 -0.07 4.17
C LEU A 445 11.68 -0.28 2.78
N TYR A 446 12.16 0.51 1.82
CA TYR A 446 11.98 0.22 0.40
C TYR A 446 13.27 0.43 -0.38
N LEU A 447 13.38 -0.23 -1.52
CA LEU A 447 14.49 -0.09 -2.45
C LEU A 447 14.03 -0.32 -3.88
N GLN A 448 14.87 0.09 -4.83
CA GLN A 448 14.61 -0.05 -6.26
C GLN A 448 15.80 -0.77 -6.90
N VAL A 449 15.54 -1.85 -7.61
CA VAL A 449 16.56 -2.75 -8.18
C VAL A 449 16.18 -3.15 -9.61
N GLU A 450 17.11 -3.00 -10.55
CA GLU A 450 16.89 -3.42 -11.94
C GLU A 450 16.70 -4.95 -12.02
N GLU A 451 15.75 -5.40 -12.86
CA GLU A 451 15.26 -6.79 -12.92
C GLU A 451 16.35 -7.80 -13.32
N ASP A 452 17.41 -7.34 -13.99
CA ASP A 452 18.57 -8.14 -14.40
C ASP A 452 19.67 -8.24 -13.33
N ASN A 453 19.53 -7.56 -12.18
CA ASN A 453 20.48 -7.65 -11.07
C ASN A 453 20.18 -8.84 -10.14
N ALA A 454 20.36 -10.05 -10.66
CA ALA A 454 20.11 -11.30 -9.93
C ALA A 454 20.83 -11.40 -8.56
N PRO A 455 22.10 -10.98 -8.40
CA PRO A 455 22.77 -11.00 -7.10
C PRO A 455 22.10 -10.09 -6.06
N ALA A 456 21.66 -8.89 -6.45
CA ALA A 456 20.97 -7.99 -5.53
C ALA A 456 19.57 -8.51 -5.18
N LEU A 457 18.83 -9.04 -6.16
CA LEU A 457 17.53 -9.67 -5.92
C LEU A 457 17.64 -10.83 -4.92
N ALA A 458 18.64 -11.71 -5.08
CA ALA A 458 18.88 -12.82 -4.15
C ALA A 458 19.17 -12.32 -2.73
N LEU A 459 19.97 -11.27 -2.58
CA LEU A 459 20.21 -10.62 -1.27
C LEU A 459 18.91 -10.09 -0.67
N TYR A 460 18.11 -9.34 -1.43
CA TYR A 460 16.91 -8.70 -0.91
C TYR A 460 15.83 -9.71 -0.52
N TYR A 461 15.56 -10.71 -1.36
CA TYR A 461 14.65 -11.80 -1.00
C TYR A 461 15.14 -12.55 0.25
N GLY A 462 16.45 -12.82 0.36
CA GLY A 462 17.04 -13.45 1.55
C GLY A 462 16.94 -12.61 2.83
N LEU A 463 16.76 -11.29 2.70
CA LEU A 463 16.51 -10.36 3.81
C LEU A 463 15.01 -10.14 4.08
N GLY A 464 14.13 -10.87 3.38
CA GLY A 464 12.68 -10.77 3.56
C GLY A 464 12.02 -9.61 2.80
N PHE A 465 12.73 -8.97 1.86
CA PHE A 465 12.08 -8.02 0.96
C PHE A 465 11.15 -8.75 0.00
N THR A 466 9.99 -8.15 -0.21
CA THR A 466 8.98 -8.62 -1.16
C THR A 466 8.74 -7.58 -2.24
N LEU A 467 8.20 -8.01 -3.39
CA LEU A 467 7.86 -7.11 -4.48
C LEU A 467 6.71 -6.20 -4.05
N SER A 468 6.89 -4.89 -4.10
CA SER A 468 5.78 -3.93 -4.01
C SER A 468 5.14 -3.74 -5.38
N HIS A 469 5.93 -3.32 -6.36
CA HIS A 469 5.46 -3.08 -7.72
C HIS A 469 6.64 -3.05 -8.71
N ARG A 470 6.31 -3.05 -10.00
CA ARG A 470 7.27 -2.89 -11.09
C ARG A 470 7.09 -1.54 -11.75
N TYR A 471 8.19 -1.03 -12.29
CA TYR A 471 8.17 0.08 -13.23
C TYR A 471 9.25 -0.10 -14.28
N HIS A 472 9.13 0.64 -15.37
CA HIS A 472 10.20 0.80 -16.36
C HIS A 472 10.23 2.24 -16.86
N TYR A 473 11.29 2.59 -17.56
CA TYR A 473 11.35 3.87 -18.25
C TYR A 473 10.96 3.69 -19.72
N ARG A 474 10.17 4.61 -20.26
CA ARG A 474 9.99 4.82 -21.69
C ARG A 474 10.87 5.99 -22.10
N ARG A 475 11.79 5.76 -23.04
CA ARG A 475 12.68 6.80 -23.58
C ARG A 475 12.50 6.91 -25.08
N ARG A 476 12.41 8.14 -25.58
CA ARG A 476 12.28 8.39 -27.02
C ARG A 476 13.55 7.97 -27.76
N ALA A 477 13.40 7.19 -28.83
CA ALA A 477 14.52 6.76 -29.67
C ALA A 477 15.26 7.99 -30.24
N GLY A 478 16.59 7.92 -30.33
CA GLY A 478 17.45 8.98 -30.89
C GLY A 478 17.86 10.10 -29.93
N SER A 479 17.27 10.17 -28.73
CA SER A 479 17.68 11.14 -27.70
C SER A 479 18.84 10.61 -26.85
N ARG A 480 19.93 11.37 -26.75
CA ARG A 480 21.11 11.05 -25.90
C ARG A 480 21.18 12.02 -24.72
N TRP A 481 21.68 11.54 -23.59
CA TRP A 481 22.06 12.41 -22.48
C TRP A 481 23.26 13.25 -22.90
N PRO A 482 23.30 14.55 -22.58
CA PRO A 482 24.51 15.35 -22.73
C PRO A 482 25.69 14.67 -22.02
N GLY A 483 26.81 14.46 -22.72
CA GLY A 483 28.02 13.86 -22.14
C GLY A 483 28.05 12.33 -22.04
N ALA A 484 27.01 11.61 -22.48
CA ALA A 484 27.08 10.14 -22.56
C ALA A 484 28.10 9.73 -23.64
N ARG A 485 29.18 9.03 -23.23
CA ARG A 485 30.12 8.42 -24.17
C ARG A 485 29.38 7.38 -25.04
N PRO A 486 29.78 7.22 -26.32
CA PRO A 486 29.12 6.34 -27.29
C PRO A 486 28.88 4.92 -26.79
#